data_AF-A0A7Z7N8N7-F1
#
_entry.id   AF-A0A7Z7N8N7-F1
#
_cell.length_a   1.000
_cell.length_b   1.000
_cell.length_c   1.000
_cell.angle_alpha   90.00
_cell.angle_beta   90.00
_cell.angle_gamma   90.00
#
_symmetry.space_group_name_H-M   'P 1'
#
loop_
_entity.id
_entity.type
_entity.pdbx_description
1 polymer ?
#
loop_
_entity_poly.entity_id
_entity_poly.type
_entity_poly.pdbx_seq_one_letter_code
_entity_poly.pdbx_strand_id
1 'polypeptide(L)' 'MAGECHRTTDPAGDHTIVVLLVSEVTVDSDVASIVFHRSEFRRLGA' A
#
# COMPACT_ATOMS: atom_id res chain seq x y z
N MET A 1 -12.15 -1.93 -18.09
CA MET A 1 -12.74 -0.91 -17.20
C MET A 1 -11.87 -0.84 -15.96
N ALA A 2 -10.80 -0.04 -15.98
CA ALA A 2 -10.01 0.17 -14.78
C ALA A 2 -10.84 1.08 -13.86
N GLY A 3 -11.30 0.54 -12.73
CA GLY A 3 -12.05 1.33 -11.74
C GLY A 3 -11.17 2.47 -11.26
N GLU A 4 -11.60 3.70 -11.47
CA GLU A 4 -10.99 4.84 -10.82
C GLU A 4 -11.23 4.68 -9.31
N CYS A 5 -10.17 4.40 -8.56
CA CYS A 5 -10.24 4.46 -7.10
C CYS A 5 -10.64 5.88 -6.74
N HIS A 6 -11.70 6.05 -5.96
CA HIS A 6 -12.12 7.37 -5.49
C HIS A 6 -10.95 7.98 -4.71
N ARG A 7 -10.29 8.98 -5.31
CA ARG A 7 -8.98 9.48 -4.91
C ARG A 7 -9.01 10.98 -4.67
N THR A 8 -8.35 11.43 -3.61
CA THR A 8 -7.94 12.83 -3.42
C THR A 8 -6.43 12.93 -3.25
N THR A 9 -5.87 14.10 -3.51
CA THR A 9 -4.42 14.35 -3.45
C THR A 9 -4.09 15.64 -2.73
N ASP A 10 -3.04 15.62 -1.92
CA ASP A 10 -2.50 16.79 -1.22
C ASP A 10 -0.98 16.90 -1.42
N PRO A 11 -0.42 18.07 -1.78
CA PRO A 11 1.03 18.25 -1.89
C PRO A 11 1.76 18.12 -0.55
N ALA A 12 2.85 17.35 -0.51
CA ALA A 12 3.67 17.16 0.68
C ALA A 12 5.17 17.30 0.32
N GLY A 13 5.57 18.52 -0.03
CA GLY A 13 6.93 18.81 -0.48
C GLY A 13 7.20 18.24 -1.88
N ASP A 14 8.21 17.39 -2.00
CA ASP A 14 8.56 16.65 -3.22
C ASP A 14 7.73 15.37 -3.42
N HIS A 15 6.78 15.10 -2.53
CA HIS A 15 5.86 13.97 -2.61
C HIS A 15 4.40 14.46 -2.67
N THR A 16 3.48 13.54 -3.01
CA THR A 16 2.03 13.78 -2.94
C THR A 16 1.41 12.74 -2.01
N ILE A 17 0.66 13.21 -1.02
CA ILE A 17 -0.19 12.33 -0.21
C ILE A 17 -1.38 11.95 -1.08
N VAL A 18 -1.67 10.65 -1.14
CA VAL A 18 -2.78 10.09 -1.91
C VAL A 18 -3.75 9.41 -0.96
N VAL A 19 -4.98 9.92 -0.90
CA VAL A 19 -6.06 9.30 -0.12
C VAL A 19 -6.93 8.50 -1.08
N LEU A 20 -7.15 7.23 -0.76
CA LEU A 20 -7.95 6.30 -1.55
C LEU A 20 -9.07 5.72 -0.69
N LEU A 21 -10.29 5.71 -1.21
CA LEU A 21 -11.37 4.88 -0.65
C LEU A 21 -11.18 3.44 -1.11
N VAL A 22 -11.05 2.51 -0.15
CA VAL A 22 -11.01 1.07 -0.45
C VAL A 22 -12.44 0.58 -0.69
N SER A 23 -12.73 0.13 -1.91
CA SER A 23 -14.06 -0.37 -2.29
C SER A 23 -14.24 -1.87 -2.02
N GLU A 24 -13.16 -2.65 -2.05
CA GLU A 24 -13.18 -4.10 -1.88
C GLU A 24 -11.82 -4.59 -1.36
N VAL A 25 -11.82 -5.69 -0.60
CA VAL A 25 -10.59 -6.33 -0.08
C VAL A 25 -10.72 -7.84 -0.21
N THR A 26 -9.67 -8.46 -0.74
CA THR A 26 -9.47 -9.92 -0.75
C THR A 26 -8.22 -10.26 0.03
N VAL A 27 -8.29 -11.30 0.86
CA VAL A 27 -7.17 -11.74 1.72
C VAL A 27 -6.69 -13.10 1.26
N ASP A 28 -5.38 -13.23 1.04
CA ASP A 28 -4.68 -14.49 0.83
C ASP A 28 -3.79 -14.77 2.05
N SER A 29 -4.15 -15.78 2.84
CA SER A 29 -3.45 -16.12 4.08
C SER A 29 -2.20 -16.97 3.87
N ASP A 30 -2.01 -17.52 2.69
CA ASP A 30 -0.91 -18.46 2.41
C ASP A 30 0.37 -17.73 1.96
N VAL A 31 0.27 -16.41 1.75
CA VAL A 31 1.39 -15.55 1.36
C VAL A 31 1.92 -14.78 2.57
N ALA A 32 3.16 -15.10 2.97
CA ALA A 32 3.84 -14.35 4.02
C ALA A 32 4.14 -12.90 3.58
N SER A 33 3.90 -11.93 4.48
CA SER A 33 4.17 -10.51 4.21
C SER A 33 5.67 -10.22 4.10
N ILE A 34 6.03 -9.33 3.17
CA ILE A 34 7.38 -8.75 3.08
C ILE A 34 7.44 -7.43 3.85
N VAL A 35 8.56 -7.19 4.52
CA VAL A 35 8.84 -5.96 5.29
C VAL A 35 9.99 -5.22 4.64
N PHE A 36 9.82 -3.94 4.32
CA PHE A 36 10.94 -3.07 3.97
C PHE A 36 11.37 -2.28 5.21
N HIS A 37 12.57 -2.57 5.72
CA HIS A 37 13.10 -1.95 6.93
C HIS A 37 14.62 -1.75 6.80
N ARG A 38 15.09 -0.52 7.08
CA ARG A 38 16.49 -0.10 6.96
C ARG A 38 17.07 -0.33 5.55
N SER A 39 16.30 0.03 4.53
CA SER A 39 16.68 -0.14 3.12
C SER A 39 16.84 -1.58 2.65
N GLU A 40 16.30 -2.56 3.38
CA GLU A 40 16.35 -3.97 3.03
C GLU A 40 14.98 -4.64 3.11
N PHE A 41 14.76 -5.64 2.27
CA PHE A 41 13.60 -6.53 2.34
C PHE A 41 13.84 -7.65 3.36
N ARG A 42 12.88 -7.86 4.25
CA ARG A 42 12.91 -8.84 5.35
C ARG A 42 11.59 -9.60 5.39
N ARG A 43 11.62 -10.79 5.97
CA ARG A 43 10.42 -11.57 6.31
C ARG A 43 10.05 -11.34 7.78
N LEU A 44 8.77 -11.49 8.11
CA LEU A 44 8.32 -11.49 9.51
C LEU A 44 8.74 -12.83 10.18
N GLY A 45 9.53 -12.75 11.26
CA GLY A 45 10.05 -13.88 12.06
C GLY A 45 11.45 -14.37 11.61
N ALA A 46 12.31 -14.96 12.48
CA ALA A 46 12.28 -15.11 13.94
C ALA A 46 12.97 -13.93 14.65
#